data_AF-A0A674J870-F1
#
_entry.id   AF-A0A674J870-F1
#
_cell.length_a   1.000
_cell.length_b   1.000
_cell.length_c   1.000
_cell.angle_alpha   90.00
_cell.angle_beta   90.00
_cell.angle_gamma   90.00
#
_symmetry.space_group_name_H-M   'P 1'
#
loop_
_entity.id
_entity.type
_entity.pdbx_description
1 polymer ?
#
loop_
_entity_poly.entity_id
_entity_poly.type
_entity_poly.pdbx_seq_one_letter_code
_entity_poly.pdbx_strand_id
1 'polypeptide(L)'
;MRQHLLLIRGQPGASLSRLWEAGYFPVYINNLQRKDKQATKLFKGDPDGIFQEGSASRYWRKLIKLSLIFSHMLGELRALIPDGQDQGHQYRPSQPPAEAFWRGTWGARSLVSWSEFQVGLQRVHPVAPGPMAAALRATMDLTCSDHVSIFEFDIFTRLFQVRAGGVTHPGYVAFLTYDEVRARLQTYSNKPGR
;
A
#
# COMPACT_ATOMS: atom_id res chain seq x y z
N MET A 1 2.23 5.68 -14.13
CA MET A 1 3.32 6.27 -13.30
C MET A 1 4.16 7.29 -14.06
N ARG A 2 4.88 6.92 -15.14
CA ARG A 2 5.70 7.85 -15.94
C ARG A 2 5.00 9.16 -16.33
N GLN A 3 3.80 9.08 -16.89
CA GLN A 3 3.03 10.27 -17.28
C GLN A 3 2.76 11.21 -16.09
N HIS A 4 2.43 10.68 -14.92
CA HIS A 4 2.16 11.48 -13.72
C HIS A 4 3.43 12.17 -13.18
N LEU A 5 4.58 11.48 -13.23
CA LEU A 5 5.86 12.08 -12.89
C LEU A 5 6.26 13.18 -13.88
N LEU A 6 5.91 13.05 -15.16
CA LEU A 6 6.10 14.12 -16.14
C LEU A 6 5.19 15.32 -15.87
N LEU A 7 3.95 15.11 -15.41
CA LEU A 7 3.06 16.19 -14.98
C LEU A 7 3.66 16.95 -13.79
N ILE A 8 4.17 16.24 -12.79
CA ILE A 8 4.86 16.84 -11.63
C ILE A 8 6.07 17.65 -12.11
N ARG A 9 6.91 17.07 -12.98
CA ARG A 9 8.09 17.75 -13.53
C ARG A 9 7.74 18.98 -14.37
N GLY A 10 6.57 19.01 -14.98
CA GLY A 10 6.07 20.15 -15.77
C GLY A 10 5.61 21.34 -14.93
N GLN A 11 5.50 21.18 -13.60
CA GLN A 11 5.16 22.28 -12.70
C GLN A 11 6.31 23.27 -12.56
N PRO A 12 6.02 24.54 -12.20
CA PRO A 12 7.06 25.53 -11.93
C PRO A 12 8.08 25.06 -10.89
N GLY A 13 9.35 25.45 -11.03
CA GLY A 13 10.45 24.97 -10.15
C GLY A 13 10.19 25.17 -8.65
N ALA A 14 9.56 26.29 -8.25
CA ALA A 14 9.18 26.53 -6.85
C ALA A 14 8.09 25.56 -6.33
N SER A 15 7.32 24.92 -7.21
CA SER A 15 6.38 23.86 -6.85
C SER A 15 7.11 22.55 -6.55
N LEU A 16 8.13 22.22 -7.36
CA LEU A 16 8.96 21.03 -7.18
C LEU A 16 9.78 21.07 -5.88
N SER A 17 10.35 22.23 -5.52
CA SER A 17 11.06 22.38 -4.25
C SER A 17 10.12 22.14 -3.06
N ARG A 18 8.92 22.74 -3.08
CA ARG A 18 7.90 22.53 -2.03
C ARG A 18 7.47 21.07 -1.93
N LEU A 19 7.28 20.39 -3.06
CA LEU A 19 6.98 18.96 -3.09
C LEU A 19 8.08 18.11 -2.43
N TRP A 20 9.33 18.47 -2.68
CA TRP A 20 10.48 17.79 -2.07
C TRP A 20 10.54 18.04 -0.55
N GLU A 21 10.20 19.24 -0.10
CA GLU A 21 10.18 19.62 1.33
C GLU A 21 8.98 19.04 2.11
N ALA A 22 7.86 18.75 1.45
CA ALA A 22 6.64 18.24 2.07
C ALA A 22 6.75 16.82 2.65
N GLY A 23 7.90 16.15 2.50
CA GLY A 23 8.24 14.88 3.15
C GLY A 23 7.72 13.63 2.43
N TYR A 24 6.56 13.66 1.79
CA TYR A 24 6.02 12.50 1.06
C TYR A 24 6.82 12.17 -0.22
N PHE A 25 7.05 13.16 -1.08
CA PHE A 25 7.59 12.93 -2.42
C PHE A 25 9.02 12.32 -2.43
N PRO A 26 9.97 12.72 -1.56
CA PRO A 26 11.27 12.06 -1.48
C PRO A 26 11.17 10.58 -1.09
N VAL A 27 10.29 10.24 -0.14
CA VAL A 27 10.06 8.85 0.28
C VAL A 27 9.50 8.03 -0.90
N TYR A 28 8.53 8.60 -1.63
CA TYR A 28 7.95 7.97 -2.81
C TYR A 28 9.01 7.68 -3.89
N ILE A 29 9.85 8.66 -4.25
CA ILE A 29 10.90 8.50 -5.28
C ILE A 29 11.93 7.45 -4.85
N ASN A 30 12.38 7.49 -3.59
CA ASN A 30 13.30 6.50 -3.05
C ASN A 30 12.69 5.09 -3.05
N ASN A 31 11.39 4.97 -2.73
CA ASN A 31 10.70 3.68 -2.80
C ASN A 31 10.58 3.19 -4.24
N LEU A 32 10.24 4.07 -5.18
CA LEU A 32 10.12 3.75 -6.61
C LEU A 32 11.43 3.21 -7.17
N GLN A 33 12.55 3.87 -6.89
CA GLN A 33 13.87 3.38 -7.29
C GLN A 33 14.20 2.01 -6.70
N ARG A 34 13.83 1.75 -5.44
CA ARG A 34 14.00 0.44 -4.81
C ARG A 34 13.17 -0.64 -5.50
N LYS A 35 11.90 -0.37 -5.80
CA LYS A 35 10.99 -1.32 -6.48
C LYS A 35 11.39 -1.56 -7.94
N ASP A 36 11.87 -0.55 -8.64
CA ASP A 36 12.39 -0.67 -10.01
C ASP A 36 13.65 -1.56 -10.08
N LYS A 37 14.56 -1.40 -9.11
CA LYS A 37 15.70 -2.31 -8.95
C LYS A 37 15.26 -3.76 -8.65
N GLN A 38 14.21 -3.95 -7.86
CA GLN A 38 13.65 -5.28 -7.60
C GLN A 38 13.05 -5.89 -8.86
N ALA A 39 12.30 -5.12 -9.65
CA ALA A 39 11.75 -5.56 -10.94
C ALA A 39 12.87 -6.00 -11.87
N THR A 40 13.89 -5.16 -12.04
CA THR A 40 15.06 -5.45 -12.88
C THR A 40 15.76 -6.74 -12.44
N LYS A 41 15.99 -6.93 -11.13
CA LYS A 41 16.60 -8.16 -10.59
C LYS A 41 15.72 -9.39 -10.83
N LEU A 42 14.40 -9.25 -10.74
CA LEU A 42 13.47 -10.34 -11.00
C LEU A 42 13.61 -10.82 -12.45
N PHE A 43 13.56 -9.89 -13.41
CA PHE A 43 13.71 -10.19 -14.84
C PHE A 43 15.08 -10.75 -15.22
N LYS A 44 16.15 -10.33 -14.54
CA LYS A 44 17.50 -10.88 -14.78
C LYS A 44 17.73 -12.25 -14.15
N GLY A 45 16.95 -12.64 -13.15
CA GLY A 45 17.21 -13.84 -12.35
C GLY A 45 16.76 -15.13 -13.03
N ASP A 46 15.51 -15.17 -13.48
CA ASP A 46 14.91 -16.33 -14.15
C ASP A 46 13.82 -15.84 -15.10
N PRO A 47 14.19 -15.45 -16.34
CA PRO A 47 13.25 -14.95 -17.33
C PRO A 47 12.16 -15.98 -17.64
N ASP A 48 12.53 -17.26 -17.81
CA ASP A 48 11.60 -18.32 -18.17
C ASP A 48 10.59 -18.59 -17.05
N GLY A 49 11.04 -18.59 -15.79
CA GLY A 49 10.16 -18.71 -14.63
C GLY A 49 9.16 -17.56 -14.46
N ILE A 50 9.40 -16.40 -15.07
CA ILE A 50 8.44 -15.29 -15.13
C ILE A 50 7.33 -15.57 -16.14
N PHE A 51 7.63 -16.21 -17.27
CA PHE A 51 6.64 -16.50 -18.31
C PHE A 51 5.85 -17.81 -18.07
N GLN A 52 6.27 -18.61 -17.10
CA GLN A 52 5.51 -19.77 -16.65
C GLN A 52 4.27 -19.32 -15.85
N GLU A 53 3.14 -19.20 -16.55
CA GLU A 53 1.83 -18.92 -15.95
C GLU A 53 1.41 -20.06 -15.02
N GLY A 54 1.28 -19.75 -13.73
CA GLY A 54 0.82 -20.70 -12.73
C GLY A 54 1.24 -20.31 -11.32
N SER A 55 0.35 -20.54 -10.35
CA SER A 55 0.57 -20.23 -8.92
C SER A 55 1.76 -20.97 -8.30
N ALA A 56 2.32 -21.98 -8.97
CA ALA A 56 3.51 -22.70 -8.54
C ALA A 56 4.81 -21.88 -8.72
N SER A 57 4.93 -21.09 -9.80
CA SER A 57 6.15 -20.33 -10.06
C SER A 57 6.37 -19.27 -8.99
N ARG A 58 7.55 -19.31 -8.35
CA ARG A 58 7.97 -18.32 -7.36
C ARG A 58 8.21 -16.96 -8.02
N TYR A 59 8.73 -16.95 -9.24
CA TYR A 59 9.06 -15.72 -9.97
C TYR A 59 7.82 -15.02 -10.49
N TRP A 60 6.85 -15.77 -11.04
CA TRP A 60 5.53 -15.25 -11.40
C TRP A 60 4.82 -14.58 -10.22
N ARG A 61 4.71 -15.26 -9.07
CA ARG A 61 4.09 -14.69 -7.86
C ARG A 61 4.78 -13.41 -7.38
N LYS A 62 6.11 -13.36 -7.44
CA LYS A 62 6.87 -12.15 -7.12
C LYS A 62 6.57 -11.01 -8.09
N LEU A 63 6.43 -11.30 -9.39
CA LEU A 63 6.07 -10.30 -10.40
C LEU A 63 4.67 -9.75 -10.13
N ILE A 64 3.68 -10.63 -9.92
CA ILE A 64 2.30 -10.24 -9.62
C ILE A 64 2.25 -9.34 -8.39
N LYS A 65 2.94 -9.74 -7.30
CA LYS A 65 3.03 -8.92 -6.09
C LYS A 65 3.65 -7.55 -6.39
N LEU A 66 4.72 -7.51 -7.17
CA LEU A 66 5.40 -6.25 -7.50
C LEU A 66 4.54 -5.34 -8.40
N SER A 67 3.80 -5.91 -9.35
CA SER A 67 2.82 -5.20 -10.17
C SER A 67 1.70 -4.59 -9.33
N LEU A 68 1.21 -5.33 -8.32
CA LEU A 68 0.23 -4.82 -7.37
C LEU A 68 0.78 -3.65 -6.53
N ILE A 69 2.03 -3.76 -6.05
CA ILE A 69 2.72 -2.67 -5.35
C ILE A 69 2.82 -1.43 -6.25
N PHE A 70 3.22 -1.56 -7.51
CA PHE A 70 3.28 -0.42 -8.44
C PHE A 70 1.91 0.22 -8.68
N SER A 71 0.84 -0.59 -8.71
CA SER A 71 -0.53 -0.09 -8.81
C SER A 71 -0.91 0.75 -7.59
N HIS A 72 -0.62 0.27 -6.38
CA HIS A 72 -0.85 1.02 -5.15
C HIS A 72 -0.03 2.31 -5.08
N MET A 73 1.26 2.26 -5.43
CA MET A 73 2.11 3.45 -5.52
C MET A 73 1.54 4.49 -6.49
N LEU A 74 1.04 4.07 -7.65
CA LEU A 74 0.43 4.99 -8.60
C LEU A 74 -0.89 5.60 -8.07
N GLY A 75 -1.73 4.78 -7.43
CA GLY A 75 -2.96 5.25 -6.79
C GLY A 75 -2.69 6.29 -5.72
N GLU A 76 -1.73 6.00 -4.84
CA GLU A 76 -1.28 6.91 -3.79
C GLU A 76 -0.73 8.22 -4.36
N LEU A 77 0.17 8.16 -5.34
CA LEU A 77 0.74 9.34 -5.99
C LEU A 77 -0.36 10.24 -6.58
N ARG A 78 -1.36 9.66 -7.22
CA ARG A 78 -2.49 10.41 -7.81
C ARG A 78 -3.39 11.01 -6.75
N ALA A 79 -3.58 10.33 -5.63
CA ALA A 79 -4.43 10.78 -4.54
C ALA A 79 -3.79 11.93 -3.75
N LEU A 80 -2.48 11.86 -3.51
CA LEU A 80 -1.76 12.85 -2.69
C LEU A 80 -1.20 14.00 -3.52
N ILE A 81 -0.90 13.77 -4.80
CA ILE A 81 -0.40 14.79 -5.74
C ILE A 81 -1.29 14.83 -6.99
N PRO A 82 -2.57 15.22 -6.87
CA PRO A 82 -3.45 15.39 -8.01
C PRO A 82 -2.94 16.52 -8.92
N ASP A 83 -3.02 16.32 -10.23
CA ASP A 83 -2.59 17.29 -11.25
C ASP A 83 -1.17 17.87 -11.08
N GLY A 84 -0.30 17.12 -10.39
CA GLY A 84 1.09 17.52 -10.13
C GLY A 84 1.28 18.45 -8.93
N GLN A 85 0.24 18.74 -8.14
CA GLN A 85 0.30 19.62 -6.97
C GLN A 85 0.13 18.84 -5.68
N ASP A 86 0.91 19.14 -4.65
CA ASP A 86 0.76 18.49 -3.34
C ASP A 86 -0.57 18.87 -2.68
N GLN A 87 -1.45 17.88 -2.53
CA GLN A 87 -2.70 18.00 -1.80
C GLN A 87 -2.83 16.95 -0.70
N GLY A 88 -1.73 16.33 -0.26
CA GLY A 88 -1.76 15.31 0.78
C GLY A 88 -2.35 15.85 2.10
N HIS A 89 -2.12 17.13 2.39
CA HIS A 89 -2.72 17.82 3.54
C HIS A 89 -4.24 17.95 3.44
N GLN A 90 -4.83 17.94 2.23
CA GLN A 90 -6.26 18.07 1.98
C GLN A 90 -6.96 16.72 1.85
N TYR A 91 -6.22 15.62 1.70
CA TYR A 91 -6.78 14.28 1.60
C TYR A 91 -7.68 13.97 2.81
N ARG A 92 -8.90 13.50 2.55
CA ARG A 92 -9.86 13.13 3.60
C ARG A 92 -10.12 11.63 3.54
N PRO A 93 -9.78 10.87 4.58
CA PRO A 93 -10.27 9.51 4.72
C PRO A 93 -11.80 9.48 4.58
N SER A 94 -12.30 8.44 3.92
CA SER A 94 -13.73 8.27 3.63
C SER A 94 -14.56 8.09 4.90
N GLN A 95 -13.91 7.70 6.01
CA GLN A 95 -14.54 7.43 7.29
C GLN A 95 -14.25 8.57 8.28
N PRO A 96 -15.28 9.27 8.79
CA PRO A 96 -15.09 10.37 9.74
C PRO A 96 -14.29 10.00 11.01
N PRO A 97 -14.48 8.82 11.64
CA PRO A 97 -13.66 8.42 12.79
C PRO A 97 -12.19 8.22 12.44
N ALA A 98 -11.92 7.70 11.23
CA ALA A 98 -10.55 7.51 10.74
C ALA A 98 -9.88 8.86 10.46
N GLU A 99 -10.60 9.79 9.83
CA GLU A 99 -10.14 11.16 9.64
C GLU A 99 -9.82 11.83 11.00
N ALA A 100 -10.76 11.79 11.95
CA ALA A 100 -10.57 12.36 13.27
C ALA A 100 -9.35 11.78 13.99
N PHE A 101 -9.15 10.46 13.94
CA PHE A 101 -7.97 9.81 14.50
C PHE A 101 -6.67 10.30 13.85
N TRP A 102 -6.60 10.29 12.51
CA TRP A 102 -5.39 10.69 11.81
C TRP A 102 -5.04 12.16 12.07
N ARG A 103 -6.04 13.04 11.95
CA ARG A 103 -5.87 14.49 12.18
C ARG A 103 -5.54 14.79 13.64
N GLY A 104 -6.16 14.10 14.59
CA GLY A 104 -5.85 14.24 16.01
C GLY A 104 -4.45 13.74 16.40
N THR A 105 -3.89 12.79 15.64
CA THR A 105 -2.59 12.18 15.98
C THR A 105 -1.42 12.83 15.24
N TRP A 106 -1.57 13.13 13.94
CA TRP A 106 -0.48 13.62 13.08
C TRP A 106 -0.83 14.90 12.31
N GLY A 107 -1.99 15.51 12.57
CA GLY A 107 -2.39 16.79 11.99
C GLY A 107 -2.53 16.76 10.46
N ALA A 108 -1.87 17.71 9.80
CA ALA A 108 -1.92 17.88 8.35
C ALA A 108 -1.05 16.90 7.55
N ARG A 109 -0.27 16.03 8.22
CA ARG A 109 0.71 15.16 7.56
C ARG A 109 0.01 14.12 6.68
N SER A 110 0.56 13.89 5.49
CA SER A 110 0.11 12.86 4.55
C SER A 110 0.86 11.53 4.69
N LEU A 111 1.97 11.52 5.42
CA LEU A 111 2.87 10.38 5.57
C LEU A 111 3.53 10.37 6.96
N VAL A 112 3.62 9.18 7.55
CA VAL A 112 4.37 8.92 8.79
C VAL A 112 5.20 7.64 8.63
N SER A 113 6.29 7.51 9.38
CA SER A 113 7.03 6.24 9.40
C SER A 113 6.21 5.15 10.08
N TRP A 114 6.49 3.86 9.79
CA TRP A 114 5.79 2.76 10.46
C TRP A 114 5.94 2.81 11.99
N SER A 115 7.14 3.14 12.49
CA SER A 115 7.39 3.24 13.94
C SER A 115 6.55 4.33 14.58
N GLU A 116 6.44 5.49 13.93
CA GLU A 116 5.59 6.59 14.37
C GLU A 116 4.10 6.21 14.32
N PHE A 117 3.66 5.57 13.23
CA PHE A 117 2.30 5.09 13.07
C PHE A 117 1.90 4.13 14.20
N GLN A 118 2.78 3.17 14.50
CA GLN A 118 2.56 2.16 15.54
C GLN A 118 2.37 2.80 16.92
N VAL A 119 3.18 3.81 17.27
CA VAL A 119 3.05 4.54 18.54
C VAL A 119 1.72 5.30 18.62
N GLY A 120 1.30 5.92 17.52
CA GLY A 120 0.00 6.60 17.46
C GLY A 120 -1.18 5.63 17.61
N LEU A 121 -1.10 4.47 16.92
CA LEU A 121 -2.12 3.43 16.97
C LEU A 121 -2.26 2.82 18.37
N GLN A 122 -1.15 2.60 19.08
CA GLN A 122 -1.14 2.02 20.43
C GLN A 122 -1.99 2.78 21.45
N ARG A 123 -2.22 4.09 21.24
CA ARG A 123 -3.04 4.92 22.13
C ARG A 123 -4.53 4.57 22.09
N VAL A 124 -4.99 4.04 20.96
CA VAL A 124 -6.41 3.70 20.72
C VAL A 124 -6.63 2.20 20.58
N HIS A 125 -5.63 1.48 20.10
CA HIS A 125 -5.64 0.04 19.88
C HIS A 125 -4.32 -0.55 20.40
N PRO A 126 -4.33 -1.23 21.55
CA PRO A 126 -3.15 -1.88 22.08
C PRO A 126 -2.64 -2.96 21.10
N VAL A 127 -1.57 -2.66 20.38
CA VAL A 127 -0.86 -3.63 19.52
C VAL A 127 0.46 -3.96 20.19
N ALA A 128 0.56 -5.18 20.71
CA ALA A 128 1.80 -5.69 21.28
C ALA A 128 2.87 -5.85 20.18
N PRO A 129 4.14 -5.51 20.46
CA PRO A 129 5.25 -5.84 19.56
C PRO A 129 5.29 -7.34 19.29
N GLY A 130 5.52 -7.74 18.03
CA GLY A 130 5.64 -9.16 17.67
C GLY A 130 5.02 -9.50 16.32
N PRO A 131 4.72 -10.79 16.07
CA PRO A 131 4.19 -11.27 14.80
C PRO A 131 2.92 -10.55 14.35
N MET A 132 2.07 -10.15 15.30
CA MET A 132 0.84 -9.40 15.02
C MET A 132 1.13 -8.00 14.47
N ALA A 133 2.10 -7.28 15.03
CA ALA A 133 2.52 -5.98 14.52
C ALA A 133 3.14 -6.09 13.12
N ALA A 134 3.91 -7.15 12.86
CA ALA A 134 4.47 -7.42 11.53
C ALA A 134 3.39 -7.75 10.49
N ALA A 135 2.38 -8.54 10.87
CA ALA A 135 1.23 -8.86 10.01
C ALA A 135 0.37 -7.61 9.73
N LEU A 136 0.17 -6.77 10.75
CA LEU A 136 -0.52 -5.49 10.59
C LEU A 136 0.23 -4.58 9.61
N ARG A 137 1.55 -4.41 9.80
CA ARG A 137 2.39 -3.65 8.87
C ARG A 137 2.27 -4.18 7.45
N ALA A 138 2.42 -5.49 7.27
CA ALA A 138 2.32 -6.11 5.95
C ALA A 138 0.97 -5.83 5.29
N THR A 139 -0.10 -5.65 6.08
CA THR A 139 -1.46 -5.35 5.61
C THR A 139 -1.68 -3.86 5.32
N MET A 140 -1.04 -2.96 6.06
CA MET A 140 -1.20 -1.51 5.92
C MET A 140 -0.25 -0.88 4.91
N ASP A 141 1.01 -1.30 4.90
CA ASP A 141 2.08 -0.76 4.03
C ASP A 141 1.99 -1.39 2.62
N LEU A 142 0.95 -0.98 1.87
CA LEU A 142 0.63 -1.48 0.53
C LEU A 142 1.74 -1.16 -0.48
N THR A 143 2.45 -0.05 -0.28
CA THR A 143 3.59 0.38 -1.11
C THR A 143 4.92 -0.27 -0.70
N CYS A 144 4.92 -0.99 0.44
CA CYS A 144 6.10 -1.59 1.06
C CYS A 144 7.25 -0.57 1.20
N SER A 145 6.93 0.62 1.71
CA SER A 145 7.81 1.79 1.82
C SER A 145 8.41 1.97 3.22
N ASP A 146 8.00 1.15 4.19
CA ASP A 146 8.28 1.29 5.62
C ASP A 146 7.60 2.52 6.26
N HIS A 147 6.66 3.11 5.54
CA HIS A 147 5.84 4.25 5.93
C HIS A 147 4.37 3.88 5.77
N VAL A 148 3.51 4.70 6.34
CA VAL A 148 2.06 4.63 6.13
C VAL A 148 1.59 6.00 5.71
N SER A 149 0.98 6.07 4.53
CA SER A 149 0.31 7.29 4.07
C SER A 149 -1.14 7.37 4.54
N ILE A 150 -1.69 8.58 4.55
CA ILE A 150 -3.11 8.80 4.84
C ILE A 150 -4.02 8.08 3.82
N PHE A 151 -3.53 7.86 2.60
CA PHE A 151 -4.21 7.08 1.56
C PHE A 151 -4.23 5.59 1.87
N GLU A 152 -3.09 5.00 2.24
CA GLU A 152 -3.01 3.60 2.68
C GLU A 152 -3.88 3.35 3.92
N PHE A 153 -3.87 4.30 4.86
CA PHE A 153 -4.71 4.27 6.06
C PHE A 153 -6.21 4.32 5.73
N ASP A 154 -6.64 5.16 4.79
CA ASP A 154 -8.03 5.19 4.32
C ASP A 154 -8.45 3.87 3.66
N ILE A 155 -7.61 3.29 2.80
CA ILE A 155 -7.89 1.97 2.21
C ILE A 155 -8.04 0.92 3.30
N PHE A 156 -7.11 0.89 4.25
CA PHE A 156 -7.14 -0.05 5.36
C PHE A 156 -8.43 0.09 6.18
N THR A 157 -8.76 1.29 6.63
CA THR A 157 -9.95 1.52 7.48
C THR A 157 -11.25 1.16 6.75
N ARG A 158 -11.35 1.42 5.45
CA ARG A 158 -12.49 0.95 4.64
C ARG A 158 -12.59 -0.57 4.56
N LEU A 159 -11.47 -1.25 4.29
CA LEU A 159 -11.44 -2.72 4.19
C LEU A 159 -11.80 -3.40 5.51
N PHE A 160 -11.38 -2.84 6.64
CA PHE A 160 -11.62 -3.43 7.96
C PHE A 160 -12.95 -3.03 8.59
N GLN A 161 -13.52 -1.88 8.22
CA GLN A 161 -14.87 -1.51 8.63
C GLN A 161 -15.94 -2.35 7.93
N VAL A 162 -15.80 -2.61 6.62
CA VAL A 162 -16.69 -3.56 5.91
C VAL A 162 -16.62 -4.95 6.56
N ARG A 163 -15.47 -5.29 7.16
CA ARG A 163 -15.27 -6.51 7.94
C ARG A 163 -15.58 -6.39 9.42
N ALA A 164 -16.05 -5.25 9.93
CA ALA A 164 -16.51 -5.11 11.31
C ALA A 164 -17.90 -5.74 11.54
N GLY A 165 -18.45 -6.42 10.53
CA GLY A 165 -19.32 -7.59 10.72
C GLY A 165 -18.58 -8.87 11.16
N GLY A 166 -17.29 -8.79 11.54
CA GLY A 166 -16.49 -9.90 12.05
C GLY A 166 -15.01 -9.81 11.66
N VAL A 167 -14.18 -9.22 12.53
CA VAL A 167 -12.72 -9.43 12.52
C VAL A 167 -12.44 -10.77 13.18
N THR A 168 -12.85 -11.86 12.51
CA THR A 168 -12.39 -13.25 12.67
C THR A 168 -13.15 -14.09 11.63
N HIS A 169 -12.82 -13.95 10.35
CA HIS A 169 -13.26 -14.95 9.37
C HIS A 169 -12.07 -15.85 9.00
N PRO A 170 -12.15 -17.19 9.23
CA PRO A 170 -11.09 -18.15 8.89
C PRO A 170 -10.66 -18.14 7.41
N GLY A 171 -11.46 -17.52 6.54
CA GLY A 171 -11.16 -17.35 5.12
C GLY A 171 -10.38 -16.07 4.77
N TYR A 172 -10.05 -15.19 5.72
CA TYR A 172 -9.31 -13.97 5.40
C TYR A 172 -7.82 -14.26 5.17
N VAL A 173 -7.37 -14.04 3.94
CA VAL A 173 -5.95 -14.10 3.56
C VAL A 173 -5.61 -12.74 2.95
N ALA A 174 -4.74 -11.99 3.61
CA ALA A 174 -4.23 -10.74 3.05
C ALA A 174 -3.39 -11.05 1.80
N PHE A 175 -3.57 -10.25 0.74
CA PHE A 175 -2.78 -10.31 -0.51
C PHE A 175 -2.91 -11.60 -1.33
N LEU A 176 -4.13 -12.01 -1.67
CA LEU A 176 -4.37 -12.95 -2.77
C LEU A 176 -5.03 -12.24 -3.96
N THR A 177 -4.60 -12.58 -5.17
CA THR A 177 -5.31 -12.19 -6.40
C THR A 177 -6.55 -13.06 -6.62
N TYR A 178 -7.44 -12.64 -7.53
CA TYR A 178 -8.66 -13.39 -7.86
C TYR A 178 -8.36 -14.85 -8.26
N ASP A 179 -7.31 -15.07 -9.04
CA ASP A 179 -6.92 -16.42 -9.48
C ASP A 179 -6.32 -17.26 -8.34
N GLU A 180 -5.64 -16.64 -7.39
CA GLU A 180 -5.14 -17.33 -6.19
C GLU A 180 -6.28 -17.71 -5.24
N VAL A 181 -7.31 -16.87 -5.14
CA VAL A 181 -8.56 -17.20 -4.43
C VAL A 181 -9.27 -18.36 -5.15
N ARG A 182 -9.39 -18.30 -6.48
CA ARG A 182 -10.02 -19.35 -7.29
C ARG A 182 -9.30 -20.70 -7.21
N ALA A 183 -7.97 -20.71 -7.30
CA ALA A 183 -7.16 -21.94 -7.15
C ALA A 183 -7.30 -22.56 -5.76
N ARG A 184 -7.46 -21.72 -4.73
CA ARG A 184 -7.68 -22.17 -3.35
C ARG A 184 -9.11 -22.62 -3.09
N LEU A 185 -10.09 -22.06 -3.78
CA LEU A 185 -11.48 -22.54 -3.74
C LEU A 185 -11.68 -23.83 -4.56
N GLN A 186 -10.85 -24.07 -5.60
CA GLN A 186 -10.84 -25.33 -6.35
C GLN A 186 -10.52 -26.55 -5.47
N THR A 187 -9.72 -26.39 -4.41
CA THR A 187 -9.49 -27.48 -3.43
C THR A 187 -10.71 -27.76 -2.54
N TYR A 188 -11.70 -26.86 -2.53
CA TYR A 188 -13.00 -27.03 -1.86
C TYR A 188 -14.15 -27.23 -2.84
N SER A 189 -13.88 -27.55 -4.11
CA SER A 189 -14.91 -27.70 -5.16
C SER A 189 -16.01 -28.72 -4.82
N ASN A 190 -15.74 -29.64 -3.89
CA ASN A 190 -16.67 -30.69 -3.46
C ASN A 190 -17.44 -30.31 -2.18
N LYS A 191 -17.28 -29.08 -1.67
CA LYS A 191 -17.87 -28.59 -0.42
C LYS A 191 -18.46 -27.19 -0.63
N PRO A 192 -19.65 -27.08 -1.24
CA PRO A 192 -20.30 -25.79 -1.49
C PRO A 192 -20.49 -25.02 -0.19
N GLY A 193 -20.13 -23.73 -0.20
CA GLY A 193 -20.22 -22.83 0.95
C GLY A 193 -18.93 -22.62 1.77
N ARG A 194 -17.76 -23.08 1.28
CA ARG A 194 -16.43 -22.84 1.89
C ARG A 194 -15.45 -22.18 0.94
#